data_AF-A0A067QI16-F1
#
_entry.id   AF-A0A067QI16-F1
#
_cell.length_a   1.000
_cell.length_b   1.000
_cell.length_c   1.000
_cell.angle_alpha   90.00
_cell.angle_beta   90.00
_cell.angle_gamma   90.00
#
_symmetry.space_group_name_H-M   'P 1'
#
loop_
_entity.id
_entity.type
_entity.pdbx_description
1 polymer ?
#
loop_
_entity_poly.entity_id
_entity_poly.type
_entity_poly.pdbx_seq_one_letter_code
_entity_poly.pdbx_strand_id
1 'polypeptide(L)'
;MVEQLSDSRVWPKLASVPHPYLPRHAEVWVGRVKEASDNILRELEEGFQNRGGTALPFVGGCPVHSLREVKEDGEEVFIGDCSIVRGRHLEIGEEAAKVNAEKQVGDPEIIWAIGDYLAPSHHGKGIMTAAVRTIIQDWAIPRMNVHRIRVSTCKGNIGSVRVFEKNGFRLIETKEDFLTITAEGREGGPPISLHSLEWCREKILD
;
A
#
# COMPACT_ATOMS: atom_id res chain seq x y z
N MET A 1 4.99 14.19 7.82
CA MET A 1 3.71 13.45 7.95
C MET A 1 2.54 14.33 8.33
N VAL A 2 2.49 14.93 9.54
CA VAL A 2 1.31 15.70 10.01
C VAL A 2 0.91 16.79 9.03
N GLU A 3 1.87 17.60 8.58
CA GLU A 3 1.66 18.64 7.58
C GLU A 3 1.12 18.07 6.26
N GLN A 4 1.77 17.04 5.73
CA GLN A 4 1.41 16.40 4.45
C GLN A 4 0.00 15.80 4.48
N LEU A 5 -0.38 15.13 5.58
CA LEU A 5 -1.70 14.52 5.75
C LEU A 5 -2.78 15.53 6.22
N SER A 6 -2.39 16.77 6.48
CA SER A 6 -3.33 17.89 6.68
C SER A 6 -3.59 18.67 5.39
N ASP A 7 -2.78 18.47 4.36
CA ASP A 7 -2.91 19.17 3.08
C ASP A 7 -4.15 18.71 2.30
N SER A 8 -4.95 19.68 1.82
CA SER A 8 -6.19 19.43 1.08
C SER A 8 -5.99 18.74 -0.27
N ARG A 9 -4.75 18.67 -0.78
CA ARG A 9 -4.40 17.90 -1.97
C ARG A 9 -4.20 16.41 -1.68
N VAL A 10 -4.10 16.01 -0.41
CA VAL A 10 -3.81 14.63 0.02
C VAL A 10 -4.98 14.00 0.76
N TRP A 11 -5.37 14.54 1.92
CA TRP A 11 -6.31 13.84 2.81
C TRP A 11 -7.67 13.52 2.18
N PRO A 12 -8.27 14.33 1.28
CA PRO A 12 -9.56 14.00 0.69
C PRO A 12 -9.48 12.76 -0.22
N LYS A 13 -8.27 12.39 -0.67
CA LYS A 13 -8.04 11.25 -1.55
C LYS A 13 -7.81 9.95 -0.79
N LEU A 14 -7.65 10.00 0.53
CA LEU A 14 -7.33 8.86 1.39
C LEU A 14 -8.52 8.59 2.33
N ALA A 15 -9.22 7.47 2.13
CA ALA A 15 -10.46 7.20 2.86
C ALA A 15 -10.28 6.98 4.37
N SER A 16 -9.09 6.52 4.80
CA SER A 16 -8.80 6.15 6.19
C SER A 16 -8.09 7.23 7.00
N VAL A 17 -7.83 8.42 6.43
CA VAL A 17 -7.06 9.48 7.08
C VAL A 17 -8.01 10.41 7.86
N PRO A 18 -7.85 10.57 9.19
CA PRO A 18 -8.60 11.54 9.97
C PRO A 18 -8.42 12.98 9.49
N HIS A 19 -9.40 13.84 9.74
CA HIS A 19 -9.25 15.28 9.53
C HIS A 19 -9.96 16.08 10.63
N PRO A 20 -9.25 16.96 11.38
CA PRO A 20 -7.84 17.31 11.24
C PRO A 20 -6.89 16.14 11.55
N TYR A 21 -5.74 16.09 10.89
CA TYR A 21 -4.72 15.08 11.16
C TYR A 21 -3.78 15.59 12.25
N LEU A 22 -3.74 14.90 13.39
CA LEU A 22 -3.07 15.36 14.61
C LEU A 22 -1.81 14.54 14.89
N PRO A 23 -0.85 15.05 15.69
CA PRO A 23 0.38 14.33 16.03
C PRO A 23 0.13 12.90 16.57
N ARG A 24 -0.88 12.72 17.42
CA ARG A 24 -1.27 11.39 17.92
C ARG A 24 -1.62 10.38 16.81
N HIS A 25 -2.17 10.83 15.69
CA HIS A 25 -2.50 9.94 14.56
C HIS A 25 -1.21 9.47 13.87
N ALA A 26 -0.22 10.36 13.76
CA ALA A 26 1.09 10.02 13.24
C ALA A 26 1.81 9.03 14.17
N GLU A 27 1.81 9.28 15.48
CA GLU A 27 2.42 8.40 16.48
C GLU A 27 1.85 6.98 16.42
N VAL A 28 0.51 6.86 16.40
CA VAL A 28 -0.18 5.57 16.27
C VAL A 28 0.18 4.87 14.96
N TRP A 29 0.18 5.60 13.85
CA TRP A 29 0.52 5.03 12.54
C TRP A 29 1.98 4.56 12.48
N VAL A 30 2.92 5.39 12.95
CA VAL A 30 4.36 5.08 12.97
C VAL A 30 4.62 3.86 13.87
N GLY A 31 4.00 3.80 15.04
CA GLY A 31 4.12 2.65 15.94
C GLY A 31 3.71 1.35 15.27
N ARG A 32 2.52 1.33 14.64
CA ARG A 32 2.02 0.16 13.90
C ARG A 32 2.93 -0.24 12.74
N VAL A 33 3.37 0.74 11.94
CA VAL A 33 4.25 0.51 10.78
C VAL A 33 5.60 -0.05 11.20
N LYS A 34 6.19 0.51 12.26
CA LYS A 34 7.45 0.05 12.81
C LYS A 34 7.32 -1.39 13.29
N GLU A 35 6.31 -1.69 14.10
CA GLU A 35 6.08 -3.04 14.63
C GLU A 35 5.93 -4.06 13.49
N ALA A 36 5.12 -3.75 12.48
CA ALA A 36 4.95 -4.63 11.31
C ALA A 36 6.27 -4.82 10.55
N SER A 37 7.04 -3.76 10.34
CA SER A 37 8.33 -3.82 9.63
C SER A 37 9.37 -4.63 10.39
N ASP A 38 9.48 -4.43 11.71
CA ASP A 38 10.38 -5.20 12.58
C ASP A 38 10.03 -6.69 12.56
N ASN A 39 8.73 -7.03 12.59
CA ASN A 39 8.28 -8.42 12.51
C ASN A 39 8.65 -9.07 11.17
N ILE A 40 8.44 -8.38 10.05
CA ILE A 40 8.80 -8.89 8.72
C ILE A 40 10.32 -9.10 8.59
N LEU A 41 11.12 -8.16 9.12
CA LEU A 41 12.58 -8.30 9.11
C LEU A 41 13.04 -9.50 9.95
N ARG A 42 12.43 -9.71 11.11
CA ARG A 42 12.70 -10.88 11.96
C ARG A 42 12.32 -12.20 11.26
N GLU A 43 11.14 -12.28 10.64
CA GLU A 43 10.73 -13.45 9.84
C GLU A 43 11.72 -13.75 8.72
N LEU A 44 12.21 -12.70 8.04
CA LEU A 44 13.19 -12.82 6.97
C LEU A 44 14.53 -13.38 7.49
N GLU A 45 15.02 -12.83 8.60
CA GLU A 45 16.29 -13.25 9.21
C GLU A 45 16.20 -14.68 9.76
N GLU A 46 15.18 -14.99 10.55
CA GLU A 46 14.95 -16.33 11.11
C GLU A 46 14.78 -17.37 9.98
N GLY A 47 13.98 -17.06 8.95
CA GLY A 47 13.79 -17.97 7.84
C GLY A 47 15.04 -18.14 6.97
N PHE A 48 15.91 -17.13 6.88
CA PHE A 48 17.22 -17.26 6.23
C PHE A 48 18.13 -18.20 7.01
N GLN A 49 18.22 -18.04 8.33
CA GLN A 49 19.02 -18.90 9.20
C GLN A 49 18.52 -20.35 9.19
N ASN A 50 17.20 -20.55 9.26
CA ASN A 50 16.58 -21.88 9.21
C ASN A 50 16.83 -22.61 7.87
N ARG A 51 17.21 -21.88 6.81
CA ARG A 51 17.60 -22.41 5.49
C ARG A 51 19.12 -22.48 5.31
N GLY A 52 19.87 -22.47 6.40
CA GLY A 52 21.33 -22.56 6.40
C GLY A 52 22.03 -21.37 5.74
N GLY A 53 21.36 -20.20 5.67
CA GLY A 53 21.93 -19.00 5.07
C GLY A 53 22.09 -19.06 3.54
N THR A 54 21.35 -19.95 2.86
CA THR A 54 21.49 -20.16 1.42
C THR A 54 20.38 -19.52 0.58
N ALA A 55 19.19 -19.34 1.17
CA ALA A 55 18.04 -18.78 0.48
C ALA A 55 17.14 -17.99 1.45
N LEU A 56 16.64 -16.85 1.00
CA LEU A 56 15.66 -16.06 1.75
C LEU A 56 14.25 -16.69 1.63
N PRO A 57 13.46 -16.71 2.72
CA PRO A 57 12.09 -17.19 2.69
C PRO A 57 11.15 -16.21 1.97
N PHE A 58 9.93 -16.65 1.69
CA PHE A 58 8.82 -15.71 1.51
C PHE A 58 8.37 -15.15 2.87
N VAL A 59 7.93 -13.89 2.89
CA VAL A 59 7.46 -13.16 4.08
C VAL A 59 6.10 -12.53 3.83
N GLY A 60 5.38 -12.19 4.91
CA GLY A 60 3.99 -11.72 4.87
C GLY A 60 3.78 -10.25 4.46
N GLY A 61 4.81 -9.53 4.01
CA GLY A 61 4.73 -8.11 3.69
C GLY A 61 6.04 -7.50 3.20
N CYS A 62 6.09 -6.16 3.09
CA CYS A 62 7.30 -5.40 2.82
C CYS A 62 7.72 -4.58 4.04
N PRO A 63 8.96 -4.73 4.55
CA PRO A 63 9.45 -3.97 5.70
C PRO A 63 9.95 -2.56 5.33
N VAL A 64 10.06 -2.25 4.03
CA VAL A 64 10.55 -0.96 3.53
C VAL A 64 9.52 -0.35 2.60
N HIS A 65 8.78 0.61 3.12
CA HIS A 65 7.72 1.28 2.37
C HIS A 65 7.67 2.81 2.57
N SER A 66 8.57 3.37 3.38
CA SER A 66 8.73 4.81 3.55
C SER A 66 9.51 5.43 2.39
N LEU A 67 8.97 6.50 1.82
CA LEU A 67 9.63 7.32 0.81
C LEU A 67 10.29 8.52 1.47
N ARG A 68 11.55 8.76 1.15
CA ARG A 68 12.33 9.88 1.68
C ARG A 68 13.13 10.59 0.59
N GLU A 69 13.23 11.91 0.72
CA GLU A 69 14.14 12.74 -0.05
C GLU A 69 15.42 12.94 0.76
N VAL A 70 16.57 12.69 0.14
CA VAL A 70 17.88 12.99 0.73
C VAL A 70 18.34 14.31 0.15
N LYS A 71 18.47 15.34 0.99
CA LYS A 71 18.94 16.68 0.59
C LYS A 71 20.45 16.69 0.35
N GLU A 72 20.95 17.77 -0.25
CA GLU A 72 22.38 17.96 -0.54
C GLU A 72 23.28 17.89 0.72
N ASP A 73 22.75 18.30 1.87
CA ASP A 73 23.42 18.25 3.17
C ASP A 73 23.30 16.89 3.89
N GLY A 74 22.63 15.92 3.26
CA GLY A 74 22.38 14.60 3.81
C GLY A 74 21.15 14.49 4.72
N GLU A 75 20.39 15.57 4.93
CA GLU A 75 19.12 15.50 5.66
C GLU A 75 18.13 14.60 4.92
N GLU A 76 17.52 13.65 5.63
CA GLU A 76 16.47 12.80 5.09
C GLU A 76 15.08 13.33 5.48
N VAL A 77 14.29 13.72 4.49
CA VAL A 77 12.91 14.18 4.69
C VAL A 77 11.94 13.09 4.28
N PHE A 78 11.06 12.68 5.19
CA PHE A 78 9.97 11.79 4.86
C PHE A 78 8.97 12.48 3.90
N ILE A 79 8.75 11.89 2.73
CA ILE A 79 7.90 12.48 1.67
C ILE A 79 6.69 11.61 1.31
N GLY A 80 6.51 10.42 1.90
CA GLY A 80 5.36 9.60 1.60
C GLY A 80 5.52 8.15 1.99
N ASP A 81 4.52 7.36 1.64
CA ASP A 81 4.42 5.95 1.98
C ASP A 81 3.86 5.16 0.80
N CYS A 82 4.34 3.93 0.60
CA CYS A 82 3.81 3.01 -0.38
C CYS A 82 3.79 1.60 0.21
N SER A 83 2.73 1.24 0.91
CA SER A 83 2.63 -0.06 1.58
C SER A 83 2.04 -1.14 0.68
N ILE A 84 2.45 -2.39 0.89
CA ILE A 84 1.76 -3.57 0.36
C ILE A 84 1.33 -4.45 1.53
N VAL A 85 0.04 -4.76 1.59
CA VAL A 85 -0.59 -5.52 2.67
C VAL A 85 -1.49 -6.60 2.09
N ARG A 86 -1.81 -7.62 2.89
CA ARG A 86 -2.79 -8.63 2.47
C ARG A 86 -4.14 -7.94 2.22
N GLY A 87 -4.76 -8.22 1.07
CA GLY A 87 -6.02 -7.58 0.66
C GLY A 87 -7.15 -7.86 1.64
N ARG A 88 -7.98 -6.84 1.91
CA ARG A 88 -9.07 -6.88 2.90
C ARG A 88 -10.42 -6.57 2.24
N HIS A 89 -11.46 -6.47 3.07
CA HIS A 89 -12.84 -6.28 2.62
C HIS A 89 -13.03 -5.11 1.64
N LEU A 90 -12.26 -4.03 1.77
CA LEU A 90 -12.34 -2.86 0.89
C LEU A 90 -11.93 -3.20 -0.56
N GLU A 91 -10.87 -3.97 -0.74
CA GLU A 91 -10.32 -4.31 -2.05
C GLU A 91 -10.94 -5.58 -2.66
N ILE A 92 -11.23 -6.59 -1.82
CA ILE A 92 -11.64 -7.93 -2.30
C ILE A 92 -13.01 -8.40 -1.80
N GLY A 93 -13.68 -7.66 -0.92
CA GLY A 93 -14.96 -8.04 -0.32
C GLY A 93 -14.81 -8.92 0.93
N GLU A 94 -15.84 -8.95 1.78
CA GLU A 94 -15.82 -9.57 3.11
C GLU A 94 -15.46 -11.06 3.09
N GLU A 95 -16.18 -11.85 2.31
CA GLU A 95 -15.98 -13.31 2.26
C GLU A 95 -14.62 -13.69 1.65
N ALA A 96 -14.21 -12.99 0.58
CA ALA A 96 -12.89 -13.20 0.00
C ALA A 96 -11.78 -12.78 0.96
N ALA A 97 -11.97 -11.74 1.78
CA ALA A 97 -11.00 -11.31 2.78
C ALA A 97 -10.78 -12.36 3.87
N LYS A 98 -11.83 -13.04 4.34
CA LYS A 98 -11.71 -14.15 5.31
C LYS A 98 -10.87 -15.29 4.74
N VAL A 99 -11.24 -15.78 3.55
CA VAL A 99 -10.48 -16.84 2.85
C VAL A 99 -9.04 -16.40 2.57
N ASN A 100 -8.85 -15.15 2.15
CA ASN A 100 -7.53 -14.61 1.87
C ASN A 100 -6.66 -14.52 3.13
N ALA A 101 -7.22 -14.24 4.31
CA ALA A 101 -6.50 -14.16 5.58
C ALA A 101 -5.94 -15.51 6.04
N GLU A 102 -6.59 -16.62 5.69
CA GLU A 102 -6.20 -17.97 6.10
C GLU A 102 -5.05 -18.57 5.27
N LYS A 103 -4.75 -17.98 4.10
CA LYS A 103 -3.70 -18.49 3.21
C LYS A 103 -2.30 -18.39 3.82
N GLN A 104 -1.49 -19.42 3.61
CA GLN A 104 -0.11 -19.43 4.10
C GLN A 104 0.75 -18.39 3.36
N VAL A 105 1.75 -17.84 4.05
CA VAL A 105 2.72 -16.92 3.42
C VAL A 105 3.36 -17.57 2.20
N GLY A 106 3.39 -16.86 1.08
CA GLY A 106 3.91 -17.36 -0.19
C GLY A 106 2.90 -18.13 -1.04
N ASP A 107 1.66 -18.29 -0.59
CA ASP A 107 0.58 -18.86 -1.42
C ASP A 107 0.28 -17.92 -2.61
N PRO A 108 0.36 -18.42 -3.87
CA PRO A 108 0.17 -17.60 -5.06
C PRO A 108 -1.26 -17.08 -5.24
N GLU A 109 -2.25 -17.65 -4.54
CA GLU A 109 -3.63 -17.22 -4.57
C GLU A 109 -3.94 -16.08 -3.57
N ILE A 110 -2.94 -15.63 -2.80
CA ILE A 110 -3.11 -14.43 -1.98
C ILE A 110 -3.33 -13.23 -2.90
N ILE A 111 -4.42 -12.51 -2.64
CA ILE A 111 -4.65 -11.20 -3.22
C ILE A 111 -4.07 -10.15 -2.26
N TRP A 112 -3.12 -9.37 -2.75
CA TRP A 112 -2.50 -8.28 -2.02
C TRP A 112 -3.18 -6.95 -2.34
N ALA A 113 -2.91 -5.93 -1.54
CA ALA A 113 -3.38 -4.57 -1.76
C ALA A 113 -2.24 -3.58 -1.54
N ILE A 114 -2.24 -2.51 -2.34
CA ILE A 114 -1.29 -1.39 -2.18
C ILE A 114 -2.07 -0.15 -1.73
N GLY A 115 -1.51 0.54 -0.74
CA GLY A 115 -1.96 1.85 -0.30
C GLY A 115 -0.78 2.82 -0.29
N ASP A 116 -0.99 4.00 -0.86
CA ASP A 116 0.07 4.98 -1.02
C ASP A 116 -0.38 6.42 -0.77
N TYR A 117 0.59 7.27 -0.45
CA TYR A 117 0.48 8.71 -0.59
C TYR A 117 1.85 9.34 -0.76
N LEU A 118 1.87 10.54 -1.34
CA LEU A 118 3.07 11.33 -1.55
C LEU A 118 2.82 12.77 -1.12
N ALA A 119 3.85 13.44 -0.61
CA ALA A 119 3.84 14.85 -0.31
C ALA A 119 3.43 15.66 -1.56
N PRO A 120 2.56 16.67 -1.43
CA PRO A 120 2.09 17.45 -2.57
C PRO A 120 3.21 18.09 -3.41
N SER A 121 4.30 18.52 -2.77
CA SER A 121 5.50 19.07 -3.40
C SER A 121 6.22 18.10 -4.35
N HIS A 122 5.88 16.81 -4.28
CA HIS A 122 6.52 15.73 -5.03
C HIS A 122 5.57 15.05 -6.03
N HIS A 123 4.32 15.53 -6.14
CA HIS A 123 3.36 15.03 -7.12
C HIS A 123 3.82 15.29 -8.56
N GLY A 124 3.38 14.46 -9.50
CA GLY A 124 3.67 14.63 -10.93
C GLY A 124 5.10 14.29 -11.37
N LYS A 125 6.00 13.94 -10.45
CA LYS A 125 7.43 13.65 -10.73
C LYS A 125 7.73 12.18 -11.02
N GLY A 126 6.71 11.32 -11.08
CA GLY A 126 6.89 9.87 -11.32
C GLY A 126 7.42 9.07 -10.13
N ILE A 127 7.63 9.70 -8.97
CA ILE A 127 8.17 9.07 -7.74
C ILE A 127 7.30 7.88 -7.30
N MET A 128 5.99 8.08 -7.14
CA MET A 128 5.11 6.99 -6.71
C MET A 128 4.99 5.88 -7.76
N THR A 129 5.05 6.21 -9.06
CA THR A 129 5.11 5.21 -10.12
C THR A 129 6.35 4.32 -9.98
N ALA A 130 7.51 4.91 -9.68
CA ALA A 130 8.74 4.17 -9.42
C ALA A 130 8.66 3.34 -8.13
N ALA A 131 8.10 3.90 -7.05
CA ALA A 131 7.92 3.19 -5.77
C ALA A 131 7.04 1.94 -5.91
N VAL A 132 5.86 2.07 -6.54
CA VAL A 132 4.95 0.94 -6.79
C VAL A 132 5.65 -0.13 -7.63
N ARG A 133 6.37 0.28 -8.69
CA ARG A 133 7.13 -0.66 -9.52
C ARG A 133 8.17 -1.42 -8.71
N THR A 134 9.00 -0.71 -7.94
CA THR A 134 10.06 -1.30 -7.11
C THR A 134 9.48 -2.26 -6.08
N ILE A 135 8.40 -1.89 -5.40
CA ILE A 135 7.75 -2.79 -4.45
C ILE A 135 7.25 -4.04 -5.14
N ILE A 136 6.62 -3.94 -6.31
CA ILE A 136 6.09 -5.12 -7.00
C ILE A 136 7.22 -6.02 -7.52
N GLN A 137 8.16 -5.44 -8.27
CA GLN A 137 9.19 -6.18 -9.02
C GLN A 137 10.32 -6.65 -8.13
N ASP A 138 10.84 -5.77 -7.28
CA ASP A 138 12.08 -6.02 -6.56
C ASP A 138 11.82 -6.66 -5.18
N TRP A 139 10.59 -6.55 -4.65
CA TRP A 139 10.22 -7.14 -3.36
C TRP A 139 9.07 -8.15 -3.45
N ALA A 140 7.87 -7.73 -3.85
CA ALA A 140 6.65 -8.50 -3.69
C ALA A 140 6.68 -9.81 -4.50
N ILE A 141 7.13 -9.76 -5.75
CA ILE A 141 7.34 -10.97 -6.56
C ILE A 141 8.37 -11.92 -5.89
N PRO A 142 9.63 -11.52 -5.64
CA PRO A 142 10.64 -12.46 -5.15
C PRO A 142 10.50 -12.83 -3.67
N ARG A 143 9.93 -11.96 -2.82
CA ARG A 143 9.89 -12.11 -1.35
C ARG A 143 8.51 -12.38 -0.79
N MET A 144 7.44 -12.23 -1.54
CA MET A 144 6.08 -12.52 -1.07
C MET A 144 5.32 -13.48 -2.00
N ASN A 145 5.92 -13.89 -3.12
CA ASN A 145 5.29 -14.66 -4.19
C ASN A 145 3.98 -14.03 -4.68
N VAL A 146 3.98 -12.72 -4.94
CA VAL A 146 2.77 -12.03 -5.38
C VAL A 146 2.41 -12.38 -6.82
N HIS A 147 1.16 -12.82 -7.04
CA HIS A 147 0.57 -12.99 -8.37
C HIS A 147 -0.58 -12.05 -8.67
N ARG A 148 -1.24 -11.52 -7.62
CA ARG A 148 -2.43 -10.66 -7.76
C ARG A 148 -2.42 -9.53 -6.76
N ILE A 149 -2.71 -8.32 -7.22
CA ILE A 149 -2.85 -7.13 -6.38
C ILE A 149 -4.15 -6.41 -6.76
N ARG A 150 -4.97 -6.04 -5.78
CA ARG A 150 -6.11 -5.14 -5.95
C ARG A 150 -5.91 -3.84 -5.21
N VAL A 151 -6.29 -2.74 -5.84
CA VAL A 151 -6.24 -1.40 -5.24
C VAL A 151 -7.58 -0.71 -5.41
N SER A 152 -7.94 0.09 -4.42
CA SER A 152 -9.14 0.91 -4.42
C SER A 152 -8.75 2.38 -4.39
N THR A 153 -9.25 3.17 -5.33
CA THR A 153 -8.97 4.61 -5.43
C THR A 153 -10.28 5.40 -5.43
N CYS A 154 -10.34 6.54 -4.74
CA CYS A 154 -11.53 7.39 -4.79
C CYS A 154 -11.83 7.80 -6.24
N LYS A 155 -13.10 7.73 -6.68
CA LYS A 155 -13.52 8.23 -7.99
C LYS A 155 -13.10 9.69 -8.16
N GLY A 156 -12.42 10.01 -9.26
CA GLY A 156 -11.81 11.32 -9.50
C GLY A 156 -10.39 11.51 -8.91
N ASN A 157 -9.79 10.49 -8.28
CA ASN A 157 -8.35 10.47 -7.98
C ASN A 157 -7.52 10.04 -9.20
N ILE A 158 -7.51 10.90 -10.23
CA ILE A 158 -6.86 10.61 -11.51
C ILE A 158 -5.35 10.34 -11.34
N GLY A 159 -4.69 11.03 -10.41
CA GLY A 159 -3.26 10.84 -10.14
C GLY A 159 -2.94 9.41 -9.71
N SER A 160 -3.70 8.87 -8.74
CA SER A 160 -3.52 7.49 -8.27
C SER A 160 -3.87 6.45 -9.35
N VAL A 161 -4.96 6.65 -10.09
CA VAL A 161 -5.31 5.79 -11.24
C VAL A 161 -4.15 5.72 -12.24
N ARG A 162 -3.56 6.86 -12.61
CA ARG A 162 -2.41 6.89 -13.54
C ARG A 162 -1.16 6.23 -12.98
N VAL A 163 -0.90 6.30 -11.68
CA VAL A 163 0.22 5.59 -11.03
C VAL A 163 0.06 4.09 -11.23
N PHE A 164 -1.13 3.55 -10.97
CA PHE A 164 -1.41 2.12 -11.09
C PHE A 164 -1.45 1.66 -12.56
N GLU A 165 -2.10 2.40 -13.46
CA GLU A 165 -2.12 2.05 -14.89
C GLU A 165 -0.70 1.94 -15.49
N LYS A 166 0.20 2.87 -15.14
CA LYS A 166 1.61 2.82 -15.56
C LYS A 166 2.38 1.61 -15.03
N ASN A 167 1.85 0.98 -13.98
CA ASN A 167 2.38 -0.26 -13.40
C ASN A 167 1.61 -1.51 -13.87
N GLY A 168 0.81 -1.40 -14.92
CA GLY A 168 0.11 -2.54 -15.53
C GLY A 168 -1.20 -2.93 -14.84
N PHE A 169 -1.67 -2.14 -13.86
CA PHE A 169 -3.01 -2.34 -13.31
C PHE A 169 -4.07 -1.96 -14.34
N ARG A 170 -5.20 -2.67 -14.30
CA ARG A 170 -6.36 -2.41 -15.16
C ARG A 170 -7.56 -2.11 -14.28
N LEU A 171 -8.36 -1.12 -14.66
CA LEU A 171 -9.66 -0.87 -14.04
C LEU A 171 -10.56 -2.09 -14.26
N ILE A 172 -11.04 -2.70 -13.19
CA ILE A 172 -11.94 -3.86 -13.25
C ILE A 172 -13.38 -3.49 -12.93
N GLU A 173 -13.59 -2.51 -12.05
CA GLU A 173 -14.93 -2.04 -11.69
C GLU A 173 -14.91 -0.62 -11.11
N THR A 174 -16.06 0.03 -11.14
CA THR A 174 -16.34 1.24 -10.36
C THR A 174 -17.51 0.95 -9.45
N LYS A 175 -17.28 1.04 -8.14
CA LYS A 175 -18.30 0.86 -7.11
C LYS A 175 -18.87 2.23 -6.77
N GLU A 176 -20.10 2.51 -7.20
CA GLU A 176 -20.77 3.78 -6.92
C GLU A 176 -21.30 3.80 -5.48
N ASP A 177 -21.20 4.96 -4.81
CA ASP A 177 -21.73 5.21 -3.46
C ASP A 177 -21.42 4.07 -2.46
N PHE A 178 -20.18 3.57 -2.51
CA PHE A 178 -19.81 2.29 -1.91
C PHE A 178 -19.29 2.42 -0.48
N LEU A 179 -18.47 3.43 -0.20
CA LEU A 179 -17.77 3.56 1.07
C LEU A 179 -18.23 4.77 1.85
N THR A 180 -18.88 4.55 3.00
CA THR A 180 -19.07 5.60 4.00
C THR A 180 -17.77 5.81 4.77
N ILE A 181 -17.24 7.03 4.75
CA ILE A 181 -16.02 7.36 5.50
C ILE A 181 -16.33 7.38 7.00
N THR A 182 -15.52 6.66 7.75
CA THR A 182 -15.61 6.55 9.23
C THR A 182 -14.35 7.06 9.93
N ALA A 183 -13.42 7.67 9.18
CA ALA A 183 -12.21 8.25 9.75
C ALA A 183 -12.57 9.43 10.67
N GLU A 184 -11.88 9.55 11.80
CA GLU A 184 -12.13 10.57 12.82
C GLU A 184 -12.19 11.99 12.23
N GLY A 185 -13.29 12.70 12.52
CA GLY A 185 -13.57 14.05 12.06
C GLY A 185 -14.09 14.14 10.62
N ARG A 186 -14.38 13.00 9.97
CA ARG A 186 -14.91 12.92 8.60
C ARG A 186 -16.16 12.07 8.48
N GLU A 187 -16.72 11.64 9.60
CA GLU A 187 -17.92 10.81 9.67
C GLU A 187 -19.16 11.58 9.20
N GLY A 188 -20.20 10.84 8.77
CA GLY A 188 -21.51 11.41 8.43
C GLY A 188 -21.62 12.03 7.03
N GLY A 189 -20.55 12.01 6.23
CA GLY A 189 -20.61 12.37 4.81
C GLY A 189 -21.34 11.32 3.96
N PRO A 190 -21.78 11.68 2.73
CA PRO A 190 -22.35 10.70 1.81
C PRO A 190 -21.30 9.63 1.45
N PRO A 191 -21.74 8.41 1.09
CA PRO A 191 -20.84 7.39 0.58
C PRO A 191 -20.03 7.90 -0.62
N ILE A 192 -18.77 7.49 -0.73
CA ILE A 192 -17.91 7.80 -1.86
C ILE A 192 -17.85 6.62 -2.84
N SER A 193 -17.76 6.93 -4.12
CA SER A 193 -17.49 5.94 -5.16
C SER A 193 -16.01 5.61 -5.25
N LEU A 194 -15.69 4.34 -5.53
CA LEU A 194 -14.32 3.85 -5.67
C LEU A 194 -14.10 3.21 -7.05
N HIS A 195 -12.96 3.46 -7.66
CA HIS A 195 -12.43 2.63 -8.73
C HIS A 195 -11.64 1.48 -8.10
N SER A 196 -11.90 0.25 -8.54
CA SER A 196 -11.08 -0.91 -8.20
C SER A 196 -10.25 -1.31 -9.42
N LEU A 197 -8.94 -1.41 -9.22
CA LEU A 197 -7.99 -1.82 -10.25
C LEU A 197 -7.28 -3.10 -9.81
N GLU A 198 -6.93 -3.94 -10.79
CA GLU A 198 -6.24 -5.21 -10.56
C GLU A 198 -4.96 -5.28 -11.38
N TRP A 199 -3.90 -5.79 -10.75
CA TRP A 199 -2.67 -6.22 -11.40
C TRP A 199 -2.54 -7.74 -11.23
N CYS A 200 -2.16 -8.40 -12.32
CA CYS A 200 -1.86 -9.82 -12.34
C CYS A 200 -0.46 -10.03 -12.91
N ARG A 201 0.32 -10.88 -12.26
CA ARG A 201 1.64 -11.28 -12.76
C ARG A 201 1.48 -11.98 -14.10
N GLU A 202 2.21 -11.54 -15.11
CA GLU A 202 2.26 -12.23 -16.39
C GLU A 202 2.85 -13.63 -16.17
N LYS A 203 2.24 -14.65 -16.78
CA LYS A 203 2.82 -15.99 -16.78
C LYS A 203 4.15 -15.91 -17.50
N ILE A 204 5.23 -16.26 -16.82
CA ILE A 204 6.49 -16.56 -17.50
C ILE A 204 6.16 -17.82 -18.32
N LEU A 205 6.12 -17.68 -19.64
CA LEU A 205 6.12 -18.82 -20.54
C LEU A 205 7.54 -19.39 -20.46
N ASP A 206 7.69 -20.48 -19.70
CA ASP A 206 8.91 -21.28 -19.67
C ASP A 206 9.18 -21.93 -21.05
#